data_AF-A0A7D5CLC2-F1
#
_entry.id   AF-A0A7D5CLC2-F1
#
_cell.length_a   1.000
_cell.length_b   1.000
_cell.length_c   1.000
_cell.angle_alpha   90.00
_cell.angle_beta   90.00
_cell.angle_gamma   90.00
#
_symmetry.space_group_name_H-M   'P 1'
#
loop_
_entity.id
_entity.type
_entity.pdbx_description
1 polymer ?
#
loop_
_entity_poly.entity_id
_entity_poly.type
_entity_poly.pdbx_seq_one_letter_code
_entity_poly.pdbx_strand_id
1 'polypeptide(L)'
;MSRSRVGEENPRWKGGVSVNYGAGWTTARSRVLERDEVCQHCGHDGSERRLEVHHIVPFRLFDQAEDVPKPDAHDPGNLVLLCRSCHWKAERSEIEFESSLEPPE
;
A
#
# COMPACT_ATOMS: atom_id res chain seq x y z
N MET A 1 -6.58 -27.20 13.58
CA MET A 1 -5.52 -26.30 14.09
C MET A 1 -4.84 -25.61 12.90
N SER A 2 -5.45 -24.55 12.35
CA SER A 2 -4.84 -23.78 11.25
C SER A 2 -3.86 -22.77 11.84
N ARG A 3 -2.56 -23.04 11.74
CA ARG A 3 -1.54 -22.03 12.03
C ARG A 3 -1.57 -21.02 10.88
N SER A 4 -2.29 -19.91 11.09
CA SER A 4 -2.21 -18.76 10.20
C SER A 4 -0.77 -18.25 10.24
N ARG A 5 -0.01 -18.45 9.16
CA ARG A 5 1.28 -17.79 8.99
C ARG A 5 1.00 -16.32 8.68
N VAL A 6 1.19 -15.49 9.69
CA VAL A 6 1.07 -14.02 9.60
C VAL A 6 2.49 -13.48 9.72
N GLY A 7 2.87 -12.49 8.92
CA GLY A 7 4.24 -11.96 8.98
C GLY A 7 5.20 -12.57 7.97
N GLU A 8 6.50 -12.36 8.21
CA GLU A 8 7.66 -12.78 7.38
C GLU A 8 7.67 -14.25 6.96
N GLU A 9 6.99 -15.12 7.71
CA GLU A 9 6.94 -16.56 7.44
C GLU A 9 5.87 -16.96 6.41
N ASN A 10 5.12 -16.00 5.86
CA ASN A 10 4.19 -16.24 4.77
C ASN A 10 4.79 -15.75 3.44
N PRO A 11 4.99 -16.61 2.42
CA PRO A 11 5.54 -16.20 1.12
C PRO A 11 4.66 -15.17 0.39
N ARG A 12 3.43 -14.92 0.85
CA ARG A 12 2.53 -13.86 0.36
C ARG A 12 2.57 -12.56 1.19
N TRP A 13 3.38 -12.49 2.24
CA TRP A 13 3.44 -11.31 3.12
C TRP A 13 4.37 -10.22 2.55
N LYS A 14 3.76 -9.13 2.09
CA LYS A 14 4.43 -7.95 1.50
C LYS A 14 4.53 -6.76 2.46
N GLY A 15 4.60 -7.00 3.78
CA GLY A 15 4.97 -5.96 4.76
C GLY A 15 3.82 -5.27 5.49
N GLY A 16 2.92 -6.05 6.11
CA GLY A 16 1.85 -5.50 6.93
C GLY A 16 2.33 -4.99 8.30
N VAL A 17 2.02 -3.70 8.56
CA VAL A 17 2.13 -2.92 9.81
C VAL A 17 3.54 -2.38 10.14
N SER A 18 3.72 -1.11 9.75
CA SER A 18 4.89 -0.23 9.94
C SER A 18 6.22 -0.74 9.38
N VAL A 19 6.26 -0.91 8.06
CA VAL A 19 7.53 -0.72 7.34
C VAL A 19 7.99 0.70 7.62
N ASN A 20 9.25 0.91 8.00
CA ASN A 20 9.83 2.25 8.04
C ASN A 20 9.97 2.72 6.58
N TYR A 21 8.90 3.31 6.05
CA TYR A 21 8.84 3.84 4.69
C TYR A 21 9.81 4.99 4.45
N GLY A 22 10.41 5.55 5.52
CA GLY A 22 11.46 6.53 5.40
C GLY A 22 10.95 7.90 4.91
N ALA A 23 11.84 8.63 4.26
CA ALA A 23 11.59 10.01 3.85
C ALA A 23 10.46 10.10 2.82
N GLY A 24 9.63 11.14 2.95
CA GLY A 24 8.54 11.43 1.99
C GLY A 24 7.22 10.72 2.29
N TRP A 25 7.21 9.62 3.06
CA TRP A 25 5.98 8.87 3.35
C TRP A 25 4.90 9.71 4.04
N THR A 26 5.26 10.45 5.09
CA THR A 26 4.28 11.27 5.84
C THR A 26 3.59 12.28 4.92
N THR A 27 4.37 12.95 4.05
CA THR A 27 3.84 13.93 3.10
C THR A 27 2.95 13.27 2.04
N ALA A 28 3.40 12.17 1.43
CA ALA A 28 2.62 11.45 0.44
C ALA A 28 1.30 10.89 1.02
N ARG A 29 1.37 10.31 2.23
CA ARG A 29 0.20 9.82 2.95
C ARG A 29 -0.81 10.92 3.21
N SER A 30 -0.37 12.10 3.66
CA SER A 30 -1.28 13.24 3.84
C SER A 30 -1.96 13.64 2.54
N ARG A 31 -1.19 13.76 1.43
CA ARG A 31 -1.75 14.10 0.12
C ARG A 31 -2.81 13.12 -0.36
N VAL A 32 -2.61 11.82 -0.14
CA VAL A 32 -3.60 10.79 -0.51
C VAL A 32 -4.86 10.90 0.35
N LEU A 33 -4.72 11.16 1.65
CA LEU A 33 -5.87 11.36 2.54
C LEU A 33 -6.64 12.67 2.25
N GLU A 34 -5.95 13.69 1.73
CA GLU A 34 -6.58 14.93 1.29
C GLU A 34 -7.26 14.78 -0.09
N ARG A 35 -6.68 13.96 -0.97
CA ARG A 35 -7.22 13.65 -2.31
C ARG A 35 -8.44 12.73 -2.22
N ASP A 36 -8.34 11.69 -1.40
CA ASP A 36 -9.31 10.62 -1.29
C ASP A 36 -9.95 10.69 0.11
N GLU A 37 -11.26 10.94 0.19
CA GLU A 37 -11.97 10.97 1.49
C GLU A 37 -12.53 9.61 1.90
N VAL A 38 -12.64 8.69 0.94
CA VAL A 38 -13.26 7.38 1.10
C VAL A 38 -12.39 6.28 0.47
N CYS A 39 -12.68 5.03 0.83
CA CYS A 39 -12.10 3.86 0.17
C CYS A 39 -12.39 3.89 -1.34
N GLN A 40 -11.33 3.92 -2.16
CA GLN A 40 -11.45 4.04 -3.61
C GLN A 40 -11.99 2.78 -4.30
N HIS A 41 -12.12 1.66 -3.59
CA HIS A 41 -12.73 0.44 -4.11
C HIS A 41 -14.22 0.31 -3.76
N CYS A 42 -14.63 0.64 -2.53
CA CYS A 42 -15.99 0.36 -2.04
C CYS A 42 -16.74 1.57 -1.49
N GLY A 43 -16.15 2.77 -1.50
CA GLY A 43 -16.78 4.01 -1.06
C GLY A 43 -16.96 4.18 0.45
N HIS A 44 -16.42 3.28 1.28
CA HIS A 44 -16.52 3.39 2.74
C HIS A 44 -15.71 4.58 3.28
N ASP A 45 -16.30 5.39 4.14
CA ASP A 45 -15.79 6.71 4.59
C ASP A 45 -14.79 6.68 5.76
N GLY A 46 -14.61 5.54 6.40
CA GLY A 46 -13.70 5.41 7.53
C GLY A 46 -14.38 5.36 8.90
N SER A 47 -15.69 5.58 8.96
CA SER A 47 -16.49 5.61 10.20
C SER A 47 -16.45 4.30 10.98
N GLU A 48 -16.64 3.15 10.31
CA GLU A 48 -16.63 1.82 10.97
C GLU A 48 -15.29 1.08 10.83
N ARG A 49 -14.47 1.46 9.84
CA ARG A 49 -13.24 0.76 9.44
C ARG A 49 -12.18 1.77 9.06
N ARG A 50 -11.02 1.68 9.70
CA ARG A 50 -9.88 2.54 9.38
C ARG A 50 -9.54 2.52 7.88
N LEU A 51 -9.28 3.70 7.33
CA LEU A 51 -8.67 3.89 6.01
C LEU A 51 -7.14 3.83 6.09
N GLU A 52 -6.54 3.15 5.13
CA GLU A 52 -5.12 2.86 5.02
C GLU A 52 -4.67 3.12 3.58
N VAL A 53 -3.49 3.71 3.42
CA VAL A 53 -2.90 3.97 2.10
C VAL A 53 -2.13 2.73 1.67
N HIS A 54 -2.44 2.24 0.48
CA HIS A 54 -1.83 1.08 -0.15
C HIS A 54 -0.89 1.51 -1.27
N HIS A 55 0.29 0.90 -1.34
CA HIS A 55 1.18 1.00 -2.50
C HIS A 55 0.76 0.01 -3.58
N ILE A 56 0.46 0.50 -4.78
CA ILE A 56 0.02 -0.31 -5.92
C ILE A 56 1.18 -1.15 -6.45
N VAL A 57 2.28 -0.50 -6.85
CA VAL A 57 3.58 -1.13 -7.03
C VAL A 57 4.22 -1.27 -5.64
N PRO A 58 4.52 -2.49 -5.17
CA PRO A 58 4.97 -2.71 -3.80
C PRO A 58 6.26 -1.95 -3.45
N PHE A 59 6.26 -1.24 -2.32
CA PHE A 59 7.42 -0.50 -1.81
C PHE A 59 8.72 -1.33 -1.78
N ARG A 60 8.63 -2.63 -1.48
CA ARG A 60 9.78 -3.53 -1.39
C ARG A 60 10.57 -3.61 -2.71
N LEU A 61 9.92 -3.43 -3.87
CA LEU A 61 10.63 -3.42 -5.16
C LEU A 61 11.55 -2.20 -5.26
N PHE A 62 11.09 -1.02 -4.83
CA PHE A 62 11.92 0.19 -4.75
C PHE A 62 12.98 0.10 -3.66
N ASP A 63 12.70 -0.60 -2.55
CA ASP A 63 13.68 -0.82 -1.48
C ASP A 63 14.88 -1.69 -1.94
N GLN A 64 14.62 -2.58 -2.91
CA GLN A 64 15.58 -3.54 -3.48
C GLN A 64 16.26 -3.04 -4.75
N ALA A 65 15.66 -2.10 -5.47
CA ALA A 65 16.21 -1.52 -6.69
C ALA A 65 17.48 -0.69 -6.40
N GLU A 66 18.50 -0.85 -7.24
CA GLU A 66 19.76 -0.11 -7.12
C GLU A 66 19.69 1.24 -7.86
N ASP A 67 18.97 1.28 -8.99
CA ASP A 67 18.95 2.42 -9.90
C ASP A 67 17.78 3.39 -9.66
N VAL A 68 16.85 3.05 -8.76
CA VAL A 68 15.66 3.86 -8.46
C VAL A 68 15.61 4.26 -6.98
N PRO A 69 15.43 5.55 -6.66
CA PRO A 69 15.29 6.01 -5.28
C PRO A 69 14.06 5.41 -4.57
N LYS A 70 14.25 4.89 -3.34
CA LYS A 70 13.15 4.40 -2.47
C LYS A 70 11.97 5.39 -2.32
N PRO A 71 12.20 6.71 -2.17
CA PRO A 71 11.11 7.67 -2.02
C PRO A 71 10.16 7.74 -3.23
N ASP A 72 10.60 7.31 -4.41
CA ASP A 72 9.78 7.32 -5.63
C ASP A 72 8.57 6.38 -5.51
N ALA A 73 8.67 5.35 -4.67
CA ALA A 73 7.55 4.49 -4.31
C ALA A 73 6.34 5.27 -3.74
N HIS A 74 6.58 6.46 -3.16
CA HIS A 74 5.58 7.30 -2.53
C HIS A 74 4.90 8.28 -3.50
N ASP A 75 5.09 8.13 -4.81
CA ASP A 75 4.34 8.91 -5.79
C ASP A 75 2.83 8.73 -5.58
N PRO A 76 2.02 9.80 -5.51
CA PRO A 76 0.57 9.68 -5.34
C PRO A 76 -0.13 8.83 -6.40
N GLY A 77 0.40 8.72 -7.61
CA GLY A 77 -0.07 7.83 -8.67
C GLY A 77 0.23 6.36 -8.41
N ASN A 78 1.09 6.05 -7.45
CA ASN A 78 1.36 4.69 -6.95
C ASN A 78 0.64 4.38 -5.63
N LEU A 79 -0.21 5.29 -5.14
CA LEU A 79 -0.86 5.17 -3.85
C LEU A 79 -2.39 5.25 -3.99
N VAL A 80 -3.09 4.38 -3.26
CA VAL A 80 -4.56 4.35 -3.23
C VAL A 80 -5.08 4.24 -1.79
N LEU A 81 -6.12 5.01 -1.45
CA LEU A 81 -6.75 4.93 -0.14
C LEU A 81 -7.80 3.81 -0.08
N LEU A 82 -7.65 2.87 0.87
CA LEU A 82 -8.54 1.73 1.02
C LEU A 82 -8.98 1.55 2.47
N CYS A 83 -10.20 1.07 2.69
CA CYS A 83 -10.57 0.56 4.00
C CYS A 83 -9.81 -0.74 4.29
N ARG A 84 -9.65 -1.07 5.57
CA ARG A 84 -8.92 -2.27 6.00
C ARG A 84 -9.29 -3.53 5.22
N SER A 85 -10.58 -3.81 5.01
CA SER A 85 -11.01 -5.01 4.27
C SER A 85 -10.61 -5.02 2.80
N CYS A 86 -10.61 -3.87 2.13
CA CYS A 86 -10.18 -3.76 0.74
C CYS A 86 -8.65 -3.80 0.63
N HIS A 87 -7.93 -3.19 1.58
CA HIS A 87 -6.47 -3.29 1.66
C HIS A 87 -5.99 -4.75 1.69
N TRP A 88 -6.61 -5.57 2.54
CA TRP A 88 -6.29 -7.01 2.62
C TRP A 88 -6.55 -7.78 1.32
N LYS A 89 -7.58 -7.40 0.56
CA LYS A 89 -7.87 -8.00 -0.75
C LYS A 89 -6.81 -7.58 -1.78
N ALA A 90 -6.38 -6.32 -1.75
CA ALA A 90 -5.33 -5.80 -2.62
C ALA A 90 -3.97 -6.49 -2.35
N GLU A 91 -3.60 -6.66 -1.07
CA GLU A 91 -2.39 -7.41 -0.68
C GLU A 91 -2.38 -8.86 -1.18
N ARG A 92 -3.56 -9.44 -1.39
CA ARG A 92 -3.76 -10.80 -1.89
C ARG A 92 -4.00 -10.87 -3.40
N SER A 93 -3.92 -9.73 -4.11
CA SER A 93 -4.19 -9.62 -5.54
C SER A 93 -5.60 -10.12 -5.92
N GLU A 94 -6.58 -9.98 -5.01
CA GLU A 94 -7.99 -10.26 -5.31
C GLU A 94 -8.68 -9.04 -5.94
N ILE A 95 -8.10 -7.86 -5.74
CA ILE A 95 -8.44 -6.61 -6.40
C ILE A 95 -7.14 -5.92 -6.81
N GLU A 96 -7.14 -5.24 -7.95
CA GLU A 96 -5.97 -4.58 -8.51
C GLU A 96 -6.29 -3.12 -8.83
N PHE A 97 -5.25 -2.29 -8.86
CA PHE A 97 -5.33 -0.87 -9.18
C PHE A 97 -4.23 -0.53 -10.17
N GLU A 98 -4.42 0.53 -10.93
CA GLU A 98 -3.46 1.01 -11.91
C GLU A 98 -2.51 2.01 -11.24
N SER A 99 -1.21 1.79 -11.41
CA SER A 99 -0.18 2.73 -10.99
C SER A 99 0.28 3.56 -12.17
N SER A 100 0.62 4.83 -11.92
CA SER A 100 1.35 5.65 -12.88
C SER A 100 2.84 5.28 -12.97
N LEU A 101 3.33 4.45 -12.06
CA LEU A 101 4.70 3.96 -12.04
C LEU A 101 4.79 2.53 -12.57
N GLU A 102 5.87 2.25 -13.27
CA GLU A 102 6.27 0.88 -13.59
C GLU A 102 7.07 0.29 -12.42
N PRO A 103 7.00 -1.04 -12.20
CA PRO A 103 7.90 -1.71 -11.27
C PRO A 103 9.37 -1.47 -11.68
N PRO A 104 10.25 -1.07 -10.74
CA PRO A 104 11.67 -0.94 -11.03
C PRO A 104 12.26 -2.32 -11.40
N GLU A 105 13.28 -2.31 -12.27
CA GLU A 105 14.03 -3.50 -12.69
C GLU A 105 14.87 -4.12 -11.56
#